data_AF-A0A261XXA3-F1
#
_entry.id   AF-A0A261XXA3-F1
#
_cell.length_a   1.000
_cell.length_b   1.000
_cell.length_c   1.000
_cell.angle_alpha   90.00
_cell.angle_beta   90.00
_cell.angle_gamma   90.00
#
_symmetry.space_group_name_H-M   'P 1'
#
loop_
_entity.id
_entity.type
_entity.pdbx_description
1 polymer ?
#
loop_
_entity_poly.entity_id
_entity_poly.type
_entity_poly.pdbx_seq_one_letter_code
_entity_poly.pdbx_strand_id
1 'polypeptide(L)'
;MKDRSEQHISWCGMMDMVKSVREDGWLCTLTLLQILQQDHDIAPQDDTIIPELCYNLFAHSSRITQQMDIIARLIALTFQFPISLTTQLRIILSQIHLNSFAIRLEDLSCTVTSEDLSEETESPMGTAIYLRGSLHNHSCRPTALQRFVRKKNSRPLLNILVTEPVQPKEEITISYGPLEARDSYSDRRLWLKQRYGFDCRCEACMEGPRAEPLHLRSFKCTAAEGICASGEPAIIASYEKSCSVCGQAVNMEWRQASLAFLKSRKQDLRSSLSAQMNGLVLLSRSHHAKAIEIGDICDDIARILVEQGKAREAVPYLERSIAAIVYRYGAYSGEARREQAKLQQVMTILGT
;
A
#
# COMPACT_ATOMS: atom_id res chain seq x y z
N MET A 1 36.56 -18.56 -23.87
CA MET A 1 35.17 -19.01 -23.66
C MET A 1 34.86 -18.79 -22.19
N LYS A 2 34.08 -17.74 -21.87
CA LYS A 2 33.66 -17.46 -20.49
C LYS A 2 32.59 -18.48 -20.12
N ASP A 3 32.86 -19.18 -19.02
CA ASP A 3 32.00 -20.23 -18.49
C ASP A 3 30.63 -19.63 -18.13
N ARG A 4 29.58 -20.21 -18.71
CA ARG A 4 28.18 -19.77 -18.63
C ARG A 4 27.48 -20.38 -17.40
N SER A 5 28.24 -20.80 -16.40
CA SER A 5 27.78 -21.50 -15.20
C SER A 5 27.31 -20.57 -14.06
N GLU A 6 27.77 -19.31 -13.98
CA GLU A 6 27.38 -18.39 -12.89
C GLU A 6 26.16 -17.51 -13.18
N GLN A 7 25.72 -17.42 -14.45
CA GLN A 7 24.57 -16.60 -14.86
C GLN A 7 23.21 -17.30 -14.69
N HIS A 8 23.19 -18.48 -14.06
CA HIS A 8 22.00 -19.32 -13.88
C HIS A 8 21.89 -19.94 -12.48
N ILE A 9 22.39 -19.26 -11.44
CA ILE A 9 22.06 -19.60 -10.04
C ILE A 9 20.63 -19.14 -9.76
N SER A 10 19.73 -19.90 -10.37
CA SER A 10 18.29 -19.97 -10.21
C SER A 10 17.89 -20.04 -8.73
N TRP A 11 17.07 -19.12 -8.24
CA TRP A 11 15.60 -19.15 -8.36
C TRP A 11 14.86 -20.31 -7.66
N CYS A 12 15.51 -21.09 -6.79
CA CYS A 12 14.81 -22.06 -5.94
C CYS A 12 15.43 -22.12 -4.53
N GLY A 13 14.57 -22.32 -3.53
CA GLY A 13 14.89 -22.21 -2.11
C GLY A 13 16.07 -23.03 -1.60
N MET A 14 16.64 -22.55 -0.49
CA MET A 14 17.59 -23.24 0.40
C MET A 14 19.10 -23.23 0.11
N MET A 15 19.67 -22.37 -0.75
CA MET A 15 21.16 -22.27 -0.84
C MET A 15 21.81 -20.87 -0.72
N ASP A 16 21.05 -19.78 -0.61
CA ASP A 16 21.59 -18.43 -0.38
C ASP A 16 21.35 -17.93 1.05
N MET A 17 22.10 -18.46 2.02
CA MET A 17 22.13 -17.94 3.40
C MET A 17 23.05 -16.71 3.42
N VAL A 18 22.56 -15.53 3.84
CA VAL A 18 22.87 -14.21 3.26
C VAL A 18 23.87 -13.28 3.99
N LYS A 19 24.80 -12.67 3.22
CA LYS A 19 25.90 -11.80 3.68
C LYS A 19 25.47 -10.47 4.36
N SER A 20 26.16 -10.10 5.45
CA SER A 20 26.10 -8.80 6.12
C SER A 20 26.00 -7.59 5.15
N VAL A 21 25.07 -6.68 5.43
CA VAL A 21 25.08 -5.31 4.93
C VAL A 21 25.55 -4.43 6.07
N ARG A 22 26.64 -3.69 5.87
CA ARG A 22 27.10 -2.66 6.80
C ARG A 22 25.95 -1.72 7.18
N GLU A 23 26.05 -1.12 8.36
CA GLU A 23 25.25 -0.06 9.03
C GLU A 23 23.71 -0.06 8.92
N ASP A 24 23.05 -0.49 7.84
CA ASP A 24 21.62 -0.18 7.62
C ASP A 24 20.72 -1.35 7.19
N GLY A 25 21.14 -2.63 7.22
CA GLY A 25 20.16 -3.71 7.04
C GLY A 25 20.59 -5.18 7.07
N TRP A 26 19.62 -6.09 7.27
CA TRP A 26 19.84 -7.53 7.45
C TRP A 26 19.01 -8.41 6.51
N LEU A 27 19.57 -9.55 6.08
CA LEU A 27 18.81 -10.67 5.48
C LEU A 27 18.91 -11.91 6.37
N CYS A 28 17.80 -12.60 6.51
CA CYS A 28 17.34 -13.17 7.78
C CYS A 28 18.01 -14.43 8.32
N THR A 29 18.80 -15.20 7.57
CA THR A 29 19.28 -16.52 8.05
C THR A 29 20.75 -16.53 8.45
N LEU A 30 21.63 -15.79 7.77
CA LEU A 30 23.06 -15.75 8.13
C LEU A 30 23.34 -14.84 9.31
N THR A 31 22.59 -13.74 9.48
CA THR A 31 22.60 -12.94 10.71
C THR A 31 22.31 -13.79 11.93
N LEU A 32 21.31 -14.66 11.81
CA LEU A 32 20.86 -15.55 12.85
C LEU A 32 21.97 -16.55 13.21
N LEU A 33 22.66 -17.11 12.21
CA LEU A 33 23.84 -17.97 12.45
C LEU A 33 25.05 -17.21 13.00
N GLN A 34 25.33 -15.98 12.54
CA GLN A 34 26.46 -15.17 13.00
C GLN A 34 26.29 -14.68 14.44
N ILE A 35 25.07 -14.26 14.83
CA ILE A 35 24.73 -13.90 16.21
C ILE A 35 24.91 -15.11 17.13
N LEU A 36 24.51 -16.30 16.68
CA LEU A 36 24.63 -17.54 17.47
C LEU A 36 26.04 -18.12 17.50
N GLN A 37 26.91 -17.75 16.55
CA GLN A 37 28.32 -18.17 16.47
C GLN A 37 29.27 -17.24 17.23
N GLN A 38 28.82 -16.05 17.64
CA GLN A 38 29.56 -15.21 18.57
C GLN A 38 29.37 -15.78 19.98
N ASP A 39 30.32 -16.61 20.37
CA ASP A 39 30.36 -17.26 21.68
C ASP A 39 30.47 -16.21 22.80
N HIS A 40 29.78 -16.49 23.91
CA HIS A 40 29.76 -15.87 25.24
C HIS A 40 28.60 -14.93 25.59
N ASP A 41 27.75 -15.45 26.49
CA ASP A 41 26.98 -14.68 27.47
C ASP A 41 26.22 -13.47 26.91
N ILE A 42 25.28 -13.71 25.99
CA ILE A 42 24.12 -12.82 25.88
C ILE A 42 23.33 -13.02 27.18
N ALA A 43 23.76 -12.32 28.23
CA ALA A 43 23.00 -12.17 29.45
C ALA A 43 21.60 -11.69 29.04
N PRO A 44 20.53 -12.21 29.66
CA PRO A 44 19.14 -11.87 29.33
C PRO A 44 18.76 -10.42 29.68
N GLN A 45 19.73 -9.51 29.77
CA GLN A 45 19.58 -8.16 30.31
C GLN A 45 19.36 -7.09 29.23
N ASP A 46 19.62 -7.38 27.95
CA ASP A 46 19.08 -6.58 26.84
C ASP A 46 17.90 -7.34 26.23
N ASP A 47 16.70 -6.76 26.34
CA ASP A 47 15.43 -7.38 25.93
C ASP A 47 15.34 -7.66 24.41
N THR A 48 16.34 -7.27 23.61
CA THR A 48 16.36 -7.40 22.15
C THR A 48 17.69 -7.98 21.66
N ILE A 49 17.65 -9.07 20.88
CA ILE A 49 18.87 -9.73 20.36
C ILE A 49 19.46 -8.96 19.17
N ILE A 50 18.62 -8.50 18.25
CA ILE A 50 18.99 -7.46 17.29
C ILE A 50 18.68 -6.12 17.97
N PRO A 51 19.66 -5.25 18.22
CA PRO A 51 19.45 -4.00 18.93
C PRO A 51 18.35 -3.15 18.31
N GLU A 52 17.58 -2.46 19.16
CA GLU A 52 16.54 -1.49 18.79
C GLU A 52 15.30 -2.06 18.06
N LEU A 53 15.29 -3.36 17.72
CA LEU A 53 14.16 -3.97 17.02
C LEU A 53 13.11 -4.55 17.99
N CYS A 54 11.87 -4.15 17.76
CA CYS A 54 10.71 -4.67 18.48
C CYS A 54 10.45 -6.15 18.15
N TYR A 55 10.06 -6.95 19.14
CA TYR A 55 9.77 -8.38 18.96
C TYR A 55 8.35 -8.78 19.39
N ASN A 56 7.61 -7.98 20.18
CA ASN A 56 6.20 -8.17 20.58
C ASN A 56 5.72 -9.63 20.82
N LEU A 57 6.57 -10.52 21.36
CA LEU A 57 6.27 -11.97 21.40
C LEU A 57 5.00 -12.28 22.19
N PHE A 58 4.74 -11.52 23.26
CA PHE A 58 3.55 -11.69 24.11
C PHE A 58 2.29 -11.03 23.56
N ALA A 59 2.42 -10.15 22.56
CA ALA A 59 1.30 -9.46 21.94
C ALA A 59 0.77 -10.22 20.70
N HIS A 60 1.53 -11.19 20.19
CA HIS A 60 1.10 -12.04 19.09
C HIS A 60 0.00 -13.04 19.49
N SER A 61 -0.76 -13.47 18.49
CA SER A 61 -1.70 -14.58 18.67
C SER A 61 -0.98 -15.87 19.08
N SER A 62 -1.70 -16.77 19.77
CA SER A 62 -1.19 -18.10 20.13
C SER A 62 -0.69 -18.88 18.92
N ARG A 63 -1.38 -18.73 17.76
CA ARG A 63 -0.99 -19.37 16.49
C ARG A 63 0.39 -18.93 16.00
N ILE A 64 0.65 -17.62 15.95
CA ILE A 64 1.96 -17.10 15.49
C ILE A 64 3.06 -17.54 16.45
N THR A 65 2.82 -17.44 17.75
CA THR A 65 3.77 -17.85 18.78
C THR A 65 4.12 -19.34 18.67
N GLN A 66 3.11 -20.18 18.44
CA GLN A 66 3.30 -21.62 18.23
C GLN A 66 4.08 -21.93 16.94
N GLN A 67 3.79 -21.22 15.84
CA GLN A 67 4.55 -21.35 14.59
C GLN A 67 6.02 -20.98 14.79
N MET A 68 6.31 -19.88 15.51
CA MET A 68 7.69 -19.48 15.82
C MET A 68 8.41 -20.51 16.71
N ASP A 69 7.72 -21.11 17.68
CA ASP A 69 8.30 -22.16 18.53
C ASP A 69 8.66 -23.42 17.71
N ILE A 70 7.77 -23.86 16.81
CA ILE A 70 8.04 -24.98 15.92
C ILE A 70 9.25 -24.69 15.03
N ILE A 71 9.28 -23.51 14.39
CA ILE A 71 10.39 -23.11 13.50
C ILE A 71 11.70 -23.03 14.29
N ALA A 72 11.70 -22.43 15.48
CA ALA A 72 12.89 -22.34 16.32
C ALA A 72 13.45 -23.72 16.71
N ARG A 73 12.57 -24.66 17.09
CA ARG A 73 12.98 -26.04 17.40
C ARG A 73 13.52 -26.76 16.17
N LEU A 74 12.90 -26.59 15.01
CA LEU A 74 13.38 -27.18 13.76
C LEU A 74 14.77 -26.64 13.39
N ILE A 75 14.99 -25.33 13.48
CA ILE A 75 16.31 -24.72 13.27
C ILE A 75 17.33 -25.32 14.26
N ALA A 76 16.99 -25.37 15.55
CA ALA A 76 17.89 -25.92 16.55
C ALA A 76 18.26 -27.39 16.26
N LEU A 77 17.29 -28.21 15.85
CA LEU A 77 17.54 -29.61 15.47
C LEU A 77 18.39 -29.73 14.20
N THR A 78 18.04 -28.99 13.15
CA THR A 78 18.73 -29.04 11.84
C THR A 78 20.21 -28.64 11.96
N PHE A 79 20.51 -27.62 12.77
CA PHE A 79 21.87 -27.11 12.96
C PHE A 79 22.55 -27.62 14.24
N GLN A 80 21.92 -28.58 14.94
CA GLN A 80 22.43 -29.18 16.18
C GLN A 80 22.77 -28.16 17.29
N PHE A 81 21.97 -27.10 17.39
CA PHE A 81 22.11 -26.10 18.45
C PHE A 81 21.53 -26.60 19.79
N PRO A 82 22.10 -26.16 20.93
CA PRO A 82 21.52 -26.41 22.25
C PRO A 82 20.07 -25.95 22.33
N ILE A 83 19.23 -26.73 23.01
CA ILE A 83 17.79 -26.40 23.17
C ILE A 83 17.58 -25.08 23.93
N SER A 84 18.55 -24.67 24.74
CA SER A 84 18.57 -23.37 25.43
C SER A 84 18.49 -22.19 24.46
N LEU A 85 18.99 -22.33 23.22
CA LEU A 85 18.97 -21.29 22.19
C LEU A 85 17.59 -21.11 21.52
N THR A 86 16.63 -22.00 21.78
CA THR A 86 15.29 -21.90 21.18
C THR A 86 14.54 -20.64 21.60
N THR A 87 14.78 -20.13 22.81
CA THR A 87 14.22 -18.85 23.27
C THR A 87 14.77 -17.69 22.45
N GLN A 88 16.09 -17.64 22.25
CA GLN A 88 16.75 -16.63 21.43
C GLN A 88 16.27 -16.68 19.99
N LEU A 89 16.18 -17.87 19.42
CA LEU A 89 15.66 -18.09 18.06
C LEU A 89 14.24 -17.54 17.90
N ARG A 90 13.36 -17.73 18.89
CA ARG A 90 12.01 -17.17 18.87
C ARG A 90 12.02 -15.65 18.87
N ILE A 91 12.87 -15.02 19.68
CA ILE A 91 13.01 -13.55 19.70
C ILE A 91 13.47 -13.05 18.33
N ILE A 92 14.52 -13.64 17.75
CA ILE A 92 15.05 -13.23 16.45
C ILE A 92 14.00 -13.41 15.35
N LEU A 93 13.30 -14.56 15.31
CA LEU A 93 12.21 -14.80 14.35
C LEU A 93 11.11 -13.75 14.46
N SER A 94 10.79 -13.33 15.69
CA SER A 94 9.80 -12.28 15.93
C SER A 94 10.29 -10.90 15.50
N GLN A 95 11.55 -10.56 15.79
CA GLN A 95 12.17 -9.33 15.30
C GLN A 95 12.17 -9.28 13.77
N ILE A 96 12.53 -10.37 13.10
CA ILE A 96 12.46 -10.47 11.63
C ILE A 96 11.03 -10.26 11.11
N HIS A 97 10.06 -10.94 11.72
CA HIS A 97 8.67 -10.91 11.29
C HIS A 97 8.05 -9.50 11.37
N LEU A 98 8.41 -8.73 12.40
CA LEU A 98 7.87 -7.40 12.67
C LEU A 98 8.60 -6.27 11.95
N ASN A 99 9.89 -6.44 11.66
CA ASN A 99 10.75 -5.36 11.17
C ASN A 99 11.18 -5.54 9.71
N SER A 100 10.72 -6.60 9.04
CA SER A 100 11.03 -6.87 7.64
C SER A 100 10.21 -6.01 6.68
N PHE A 101 10.88 -5.51 5.65
CA PHE A 101 10.32 -4.76 4.55
C PHE A 101 10.33 -5.60 3.28
N ALA A 102 9.20 -5.66 2.57
CA ALA A 102 9.13 -6.22 1.24
C ALA A 102 9.72 -5.22 0.23
N ILE A 103 10.86 -5.57 -0.36
CA ILE A 103 11.55 -4.73 -1.34
C ILE A 103 10.86 -4.87 -2.68
N ARG A 104 10.30 -3.76 -3.16
CA ARG A 104 9.74 -3.62 -4.51
C ARG A 104 10.48 -2.50 -5.22
N LEU A 105 11.21 -2.84 -6.27
CA LEU A 105 11.86 -1.83 -7.09
C LEU A 105 10.89 -1.33 -8.14
N GLU A 106 10.88 -0.02 -8.30
CA GLU A 106 10.39 0.59 -9.53
C GLU A 106 11.53 0.54 -10.55
N ASP A 107 11.31 -0.13 -11.67
CA ASP A 107 12.27 -0.11 -12.77
C ASP A 107 12.27 1.30 -13.39
N LEU A 108 13.31 2.08 -13.09
CA LEU A 108 13.57 3.40 -13.69
C LEU A 108 13.90 3.31 -15.19
N SER A 109 13.89 2.12 -15.81
CA SER A 109 14.14 1.91 -17.23
C SER A 109 12.85 1.99 -18.04
N CYS A 110 12.16 3.14 -18.00
CA CYS A 110 11.15 3.45 -19.01
C CYS A 110 11.85 3.86 -20.30
N THR A 111 12.29 2.90 -21.13
CA THR A 111 12.28 3.13 -22.57
C THR A 111 10.83 2.97 -22.99
N VAL A 112 10.13 4.10 -23.12
CA VAL A 112 8.73 4.16 -23.54
C VAL A 112 8.65 3.68 -24.99
N THR A 113 8.28 2.42 -25.20
CA THR A 113 7.86 1.89 -26.50
C THR A 113 6.35 1.73 -26.51
N SER A 114 5.73 2.07 -27.64
CA SER A 114 4.28 2.22 -27.87
C SER A 114 3.43 0.95 -27.69
N GLU A 115 4.00 -0.15 -27.19
CA GLU A 115 3.36 -1.47 -27.13
C GLU A 115 3.04 -1.93 -25.69
N ASP A 116 3.53 -1.26 -24.65
CA ASP A 116 3.28 -1.63 -23.25
C ASP A 116 2.31 -0.67 -22.56
N LEU A 117 1.01 -0.88 -22.79
CA LEU A 117 -0.06 -0.47 -21.87
C LEU A 117 -0.22 -1.46 -20.71
N SER A 118 0.80 -2.27 -20.44
CA SER A 118 0.79 -3.24 -19.34
C SER A 118 1.13 -2.53 -18.03
N GLU A 119 0.38 -2.87 -16.98
CA GLU A 119 0.61 -2.40 -15.61
C GLU A 119 2.11 -2.48 -15.29
N GLU A 120 2.75 -1.36 -14.90
CA GLU A 120 4.09 -1.39 -14.31
C GLU A 120 4.04 -2.32 -13.10
N THR A 121 4.45 -3.57 -13.31
CA THR A 121 4.42 -4.59 -12.26
C THR A 121 5.62 -4.33 -11.36
N GLU A 122 5.36 -3.79 -10.17
CA GLU A 122 6.33 -3.77 -9.09
C GLU A 122 6.83 -5.21 -8.85
N SER A 123 8.01 -5.54 -9.35
CA SER A 123 8.54 -6.88 -9.20
C SER A 123 9.06 -7.06 -7.76
N PRO A 124 8.52 -8.02 -6.98
CA PRO A 124 9.01 -8.28 -5.64
C PRO A 124 10.42 -8.87 -5.74
N MET A 125 11.42 -8.16 -5.22
CA MET A 125 12.80 -8.65 -5.23
C MET A 125 13.16 -9.49 -4.01
N GLY A 126 12.44 -9.32 -2.90
CA GLY A 126 12.69 -10.04 -1.66
C GLY A 126 12.32 -9.23 -0.42
N THR A 127 12.88 -9.63 0.72
CA THR A 127 12.67 -9.01 2.03
C THR A 127 13.99 -8.66 2.69
N ALA A 128 14.06 -7.52 3.38
CA ALA A 128 15.19 -7.14 4.20
C ALA A 128 14.73 -6.34 5.43
N ILE A 129 15.56 -6.28 6.45
CA ILE A 129 15.37 -5.39 7.61
C ILE A 129 16.17 -4.12 7.35
N TYR A 130 15.58 -2.96 7.59
CA TYR A 130 16.27 -1.67 7.54
C TYR A 130 16.17 -1.03 8.92
N LEU A 131 17.26 -1.06 9.72
CA LEU A 131 17.21 -0.71 11.15
C LEU A 131 16.57 0.66 11.40
N ARG A 132 17.05 1.70 10.71
CA ARG A 132 16.49 3.06 10.81
C ARG A 132 15.07 3.16 10.25
N GLY A 133 14.75 2.35 9.23
CA GLY A 133 13.39 2.24 8.70
C GLY A 133 12.43 1.67 9.72
N SER A 134 12.84 0.64 10.46
CA SER A 134 12.06 -0.05 11.48
C SER A 134 11.72 0.80 12.71
N LEU A 135 12.36 1.95 12.89
CA LEU A 135 12.04 2.90 13.96
C LEU A 135 10.74 3.69 13.73
N HIS A 136 10.23 3.73 12.49
CA HIS A 136 9.07 4.54 12.15
C HIS A 136 7.79 3.82 12.53
N ASN A 137 6.95 4.42 13.38
CA ASN A 137 5.67 3.86 13.75
C ASN A 137 4.64 3.90 12.62
N HIS A 138 3.59 3.10 12.81
CA HIS A 138 2.48 3.04 11.88
C HIS A 138 1.46 4.18 12.06
N SER A 139 1.00 4.75 10.94
CA SER A 139 -0.28 5.44 10.85
C SER A 139 -1.07 4.96 9.63
N CYS A 140 -2.39 4.84 9.76
CA CYS A 140 -3.28 4.55 8.63
C CYS A 140 -3.40 5.75 7.66
N ARG A 141 -3.05 6.95 8.14
CA ARG A 141 -2.89 8.20 7.38
C ARG A 141 -1.44 8.68 7.61
N PRO A 142 -0.45 8.09 6.92
CA PRO A 142 0.96 8.31 7.21
C PRO A 142 1.45 9.68 6.73
N THR A 143 2.47 10.22 7.41
CA THR A 143 3.13 11.49 7.02
C THR A 143 4.28 11.27 6.02
N ALA A 144 4.71 10.03 5.83
CA ALA A 144 5.74 9.67 4.87
C ALA A 144 5.44 8.38 4.10
N LEU A 145 5.94 8.30 2.88
CA LEU A 145 5.91 7.13 2.01
C LEU A 145 7.27 6.41 2.01
N GLN A 146 7.23 5.10 1.85
CA GLN A 146 8.42 4.26 1.68
C GLN A 146 8.68 4.03 0.20
N ARG A 147 9.91 4.21 -0.25
CA ARG A 147 10.32 3.90 -1.63
C ARG A 147 11.66 3.17 -1.63
N PHE A 148 11.76 2.11 -2.42
CA PHE A 148 13.04 1.44 -2.66
C PHE A 148 13.67 1.95 -3.94
N VAL A 149 14.92 2.39 -3.86
CA VAL A 149 15.72 2.78 -5.01
C VAL A 149 16.96 1.91 -5.10
N ARG A 150 17.38 1.57 -6.32
CA ARG A 150 18.58 0.76 -6.54
C ARG A 150 19.45 1.39 -7.61
N LYS A 151 20.70 1.70 -7.25
CA LYS A 151 21.75 2.01 -8.24
C LYS A 151 22.27 0.72 -8.87
N LYS A 152 22.71 0.77 -10.13
CA LYS A 152 23.31 -0.37 -10.82
C LYS A 152 24.42 -0.99 -9.94
N ASN A 153 24.40 -2.32 -9.80
CA ASN A 153 25.33 -3.08 -8.96
C ASN A 153 25.35 -2.69 -7.47
N SER A 154 24.30 -2.05 -6.96
CA SER A 154 24.17 -1.67 -5.54
C SER A 154 22.99 -2.38 -4.88
N ARG A 155 23.00 -2.41 -3.55
CA ARG A 155 21.88 -2.91 -2.74
C ARG A 155 20.70 -1.91 -2.78
N PRO A 156 19.45 -2.37 -2.62
CA PRO A 156 18.30 -1.47 -2.53
C PRO A 156 18.38 -0.60 -1.28
N LEU A 157 18.17 0.70 -1.46
CA LEU A 157 18.07 1.69 -0.39
C LEU A 157 16.60 1.97 -0.09
N LEU A 158 16.24 2.00 1.19
CA LEU A 158 14.93 2.47 1.65
C LEU A 158 14.96 3.98 1.84
N ASN A 159 14.18 4.70 1.03
CA ASN A 159 13.93 6.12 1.20
C ASN A 159 12.59 6.32 1.93
N ILE A 160 12.60 7.15 2.97
CA ILE A 160 11.40 7.65 3.63
C ILE A 160 11.17 9.08 3.14
N LEU A 161 10.10 9.28 2.37
CA LEU A 161 9.80 10.59 1.77
C LEU A 161 8.57 11.17 2.44
N VAL A 162 8.75 12.30 3.11
CA VAL A 162 7.66 13.05 3.73
C VAL A 162 6.74 13.61 2.64
N THR A 163 5.43 13.41 2.77
CA THR A 163 4.43 13.80 1.75
C THR A 163 3.74 15.13 2.04
N GLU A 164 3.86 15.63 3.27
CA GLU A 164 3.25 16.88 3.73
C GLU A 164 4.22 17.62 4.66
N PRO A 165 4.14 18.95 4.82
CA PRO A 165 5.02 19.67 5.73
C PRO A 165 4.89 19.14 7.18
N VAL A 166 6.00 18.68 7.76
CA VAL A 166 6.08 18.18 9.14
C VAL A 166 6.72 19.23 10.03
N GLN A 167 6.12 19.50 11.19
CA GLN A 167 6.62 20.48 12.16
C GLN A 167 7.74 19.90 13.04
N PRO A 168 8.60 20.74 13.64
CA PRO A 168 9.60 20.26 14.60
C PRO A 168 8.94 19.46 15.74
N LYS A 169 9.49 18.27 16.04
CA LYS A 169 9.01 17.30 17.04
C LYS A 169 7.74 16.52 16.67
N GLU A 170 7.19 16.74 15.48
CA GLU A 170 6.13 15.89 14.96
C GLU A 170 6.71 14.54 14.50
N GLU A 171 5.95 13.47 14.74
CA GLU A 171 6.38 12.11 14.43
C GLU A 171 6.28 11.82 12.92
N ILE A 172 7.34 11.23 12.36
CA ILE A 172 7.30 10.70 10.99
C ILE A 172 6.75 9.28 11.05
N THR A 173 5.60 9.06 10.43
CA THR A 173 4.90 7.77 10.42
C THR A 173 4.82 7.20 9.01
N ILE A 174 4.80 5.88 8.93
CA ILE A 174 4.70 5.12 7.67
C ILE A 174 3.49 4.16 7.70
N SER A 175 3.06 3.67 6.54
CA SER A 175 2.09 2.56 6.52
C SER A 175 2.79 1.21 6.63
N TYR A 176 2.26 0.30 7.45
CA TYR A 176 2.71 -1.09 7.54
C TYR A 176 1.95 -1.99 6.55
N GLY A 177 1.10 -1.42 5.70
CA GLY A 177 0.26 -2.12 4.74
C GLY A 177 -1.11 -1.47 4.65
N PRO A 178 -1.93 -1.51 5.73
CA PRO A 178 -3.25 -0.93 5.69
C PRO A 178 -3.22 0.60 5.62
N LEU A 179 -4.12 1.16 4.82
CA LEU A 179 -4.28 2.60 4.63
C LEU A 179 -5.74 2.98 4.82
N GLU A 180 -6.00 4.14 5.43
CA GLU A 180 -7.34 4.70 5.53
C GLU A 180 -8.01 4.82 4.16
N ALA A 181 -7.24 5.24 3.16
CA ALA A 181 -7.70 5.40 1.79
C ALA A 181 -8.12 4.07 1.12
N ARG A 182 -7.68 2.89 1.61
CA ARG A 182 -7.90 1.59 0.97
C ARG A 182 -8.83 0.69 1.76
N ASP A 183 -8.60 0.59 3.07
CA ASP A 183 -9.10 -0.47 3.91
C ASP A 183 -10.14 0.07 4.91
N SER A 184 -11.14 -0.74 5.26
CA SER A 184 -12.14 -0.36 6.25
C SER A 184 -11.53 -0.19 7.65
N TYR A 185 -12.18 0.59 8.51
CA TYR A 185 -11.73 0.78 9.89
C TYR A 185 -11.52 -0.56 10.62
N SER A 186 -12.46 -1.51 10.46
CA SER A 186 -12.37 -2.84 11.06
C SER A 186 -11.21 -3.65 10.49
N ASP A 187 -11.01 -3.63 9.17
CA ASP A 187 -9.96 -4.42 8.51
C ASP A 187 -8.57 -3.92 8.89
N ARG A 188 -8.36 -2.59 8.91
CA ARG A 188 -7.08 -1.99 9.33
C ARG A 188 -6.69 -2.45 10.72
N ARG A 189 -7.60 -2.31 11.70
CA ARG A 189 -7.33 -2.68 13.09
C ARG A 189 -7.13 -4.17 13.28
N LEU A 190 -7.97 -4.99 12.64
CA LEU A 190 -7.87 -6.44 12.73
C LEU A 190 -6.54 -6.93 12.14
N TRP A 191 -6.17 -6.42 10.96
CA TRP A 191 -4.94 -6.80 10.28
C TRP A 191 -3.70 -6.42 11.09
N LEU A 192 -3.63 -5.18 11.61
CA LEU A 192 -2.50 -4.71 12.42
C LEU A 192 -2.38 -5.50 13.72
N LYS A 193 -3.50 -5.79 14.38
CA LYS A 193 -3.51 -6.59 15.60
C LYS A 193 -3.04 -8.02 15.35
N GLN A 194 -3.51 -8.65 14.27
CA GLN A 194 -3.11 -10.00 13.90
C GLN A 194 -1.63 -10.08 13.51
N ARG A 195 -1.14 -9.12 12.71
CA ARG A 195 0.22 -9.15 12.16
C ARG A 195 1.28 -8.64 13.13
N TYR A 196 1.01 -7.55 13.85
CA TYR A 196 1.98 -6.82 14.68
C TYR A 196 1.67 -6.83 16.19
N GLY A 197 0.49 -7.31 16.60
CA GLY A 197 0.13 -7.45 18.01
C GLY A 197 -0.29 -6.16 18.72
N PHE A 198 -0.53 -5.06 18.00
CA PHE A 198 -0.96 -3.79 18.61
C PHE A 198 -2.35 -3.34 18.13
N ASP A 199 -3.02 -2.57 18.98
CA ASP A 199 -4.26 -1.85 18.62
C ASP A 199 -3.89 -0.45 18.12
N CYS A 200 -4.12 -0.18 16.83
CA CYS A 200 -3.80 1.11 16.22
C CYS A 200 -4.63 2.26 16.82
N ARG A 201 -3.94 3.34 17.21
CA ARG A 201 -4.52 4.57 17.79
C ARG A 201 -4.14 5.83 17.02
N CYS A 202 -3.76 5.71 15.75
CA CYS A 202 -3.53 6.87 14.89
C CYS A 202 -4.83 7.69 14.74
N GLU A 203 -4.72 8.93 14.28
CA GLU A 203 -5.86 9.85 14.08
C GLU A 203 -7.03 9.19 13.32
N ALA A 204 -6.73 8.59 12.16
CA ALA A 204 -7.69 7.84 11.34
C ALA A 204 -8.37 6.65 12.06
N CYS A 205 -7.75 6.07 13.08
CA CYS A 205 -8.38 5.03 13.90
C CYS A 205 -9.12 5.60 15.11
N MET A 206 -8.73 6.77 15.61
CA MET A 206 -9.41 7.48 16.71
C MET A 206 -10.71 8.14 16.26
N GLU A 207 -10.77 8.61 15.01
CA GLU A 207 -12.01 9.05 14.35
C GLU A 207 -13.04 7.89 14.20
N GLY A 208 -12.56 6.64 14.27
CA GLY A 208 -13.39 5.44 14.29
C GLY A 208 -14.01 5.12 12.92
N PRO A 209 -15.20 4.49 12.88
CA PRO A 209 -15.90 4.18 11.63
C PRO A 209 -16.31 5.43 10.82
N ARG A 210 -16.23 6.63 11.41
CA ARG A 210 -16.44 7.90 10.68
C ARG A 210 -15.30 8.20 9.71
N ALA A 211 -14.12 7.64 9.99
CA ALA A 211 -12.93 7.57 9.15
C ALA A 211 -12.82 6.24 8.38
N GLU A 212 -13.91 5.46 8.29
CA GLU A 212 -14.02 4.54 7.15
C GLU A 212 -13.83 5.37 5.88
N PRO A 213 -13.13 4.85 4.86
CA PRO A 213 -12.78 5.64 3.70
C PRO A 213 -14.00 6.43 3.25
N LEU A 214 -13.89 7.76 3.30
CA LEU A 214 -14.80 8.74 2.70
C LEU A 214 -15.21 8.34 1.25
N HIS A 215 -14.45 7.40 0.68
CA HIS A 215 -14.53 6.78 -0.63
C HIS A 215 -15.40 5.51 -0.76
N LEU A 216 -16.01 4.96 0.29
CA LEU A 216 -17.07 3.95 0.07
C LEU A 216 -18.35 4.60 -0.43
N ARG A 217 -18.47 5.92 -0.25
CA ARG A 217 -19.74 6.63 -0.22
C ARG A 217 -19.55 8.12 -0.53
N SER A 218 -18.81 8.46 -1.57
CA SER A 218 -18.67 9.83 -2.05
C SER A 218 -19.95 10.28 -2.76
N PHE A 219 -21.07 10.36 -2.04
CA PHE A 219 -22.30 10.96 -2.55
C PHE A 219 -22.27 12.47 -2.31
N LYS A 220 -22.77 13.25 -3.27
CA LYS A 220 -22.90 14.69 -3.11
C LYS A 220 -24.23 15.06 -2.47
N CYS A 221 -24.28 16.27 -1.90
CA CYS A 221 -25.54 16.86 -1.46
C CYS A 221 -26.51 17.09 -2.64
N THR A 222 -27.80 16.98 -2.36
CA THR A 222 -28.87 17.28 -3.31
C THR A 222 -29.16 18.78 -3.42
N ALA A 223 -28.69 19.58 -2.45
CA ALA A 223 -28.78 21.03 -2.52
C ALA A 223 -27.84 21.61 -3.59
N ALA A 224 -28.33 22.60 -4.34
CA ALA A 224 -27.56 23.43 -5.29
C ALA A 224 -26.51 22.65 -6.10
N GLU A 225 -26.92 21.60 -6.81
CA GLU A 225 -26.08 20.76 -7.68
C GLU A 225 -24.91 20.01 -7.00
N GLY A 226 -24.86 19.97 -5.67
CA GLY A 226 -23.77 19.32 -4.93
C GLY A 226 -23.08 20.20 -3.91
N ILE A 227 -23.34 21.51 -3.94
CA ILE A 227 -22.70 22.50 -3.07
C ILE A 227 -23.62 22.74 -1.88
N CYS A 228 -23.10 22.48 -0.68
CA CYS A 228 -23.85 22.72 0.54
C CYS A 228 -23.93 24.21 0.88
N ALA A 229 -24.84 24.61 1.77
CA ALA A 229 -24.97 26.00 2.25
C ALA A 229 -23.68 26.56 2.87
N SER A 230 -22.73 25.69 3.25
CA SER A 230 -21.40 26.05 3.73
C SER A 230 -20.41 26.45 2.62
N GLY A 231 -20.78 26.37 1.35
CA GLY A 231 -19.90 26.65 0.20
C GLY A 231 -18.95 25.49 -0.17
N GLU A 232 -18.86 24.45 0.65
CA GLU A 232 -18.02 23.29 0.42
C GLU A 232 -18.84 22.07 -0.05
N PRO A 233 -18.25 21.16 -0.86
CA PRO A 233 -18.89 19.91 -1.22
C PRO A 233 -19.10 19.04 0.02
N ALA A 234 -20.35 18.82 0.41
CA ALA A 234 -20.66 17.91 1.50
C ALA A 234 -20.59 16.45 1.00
N ILE A 235 -19.70 15.66 1.61
CA ILE A 235 -19.60 14.22 1.38
C ILE A 235 -20.63 13.53 2.28
N ILE A 236 -21.51 12.74 1.68
CA ILE A 236 -22.56 12.04 2.40
C ILE A 236 -22.29 10.55 2.33
N ALA A 237 -22.05 9.93 3.49
CA ALA A 237 -21.93 8.49 3.57
C ALA A 237 -23.24 7.83 3.12
N SER A 238 -23.16 6.69 2.46
CA SER A 238 -24.30 6.03 1.82
C SER A 238 -25.22 5.29 2.80
N TYR A 239 -24.90 5.31 4.10
CA TYR A 239 -25.85 4.91 5.14
C TYR A 239 -26.68 6.13 5.57
N GLU A 240 -26.14 7.33 5.37
CA GLU A 240 -26.83 8.57 5.70
C GLU A 240 -27.91 8.83 4.66
N LYS A 241 -29.13 9.10 5.15
CA LYS A 241 -30.29 9.43 4.32
C LYS A 241 -30.49 10.93 4.15
N SER A 242 -29.67 11.73 4.81
CA SER A 242 -29.68 13.18 4.76
C SER A 242 -28.26 13.71 4.82
N CYS A 243 -28.04 14.90 4.26
CA CYS A 243 -26.78 15.61 4.37
C CYS A 243 -26.51 15.96 5.83
N SER A 244 -25.34 15.61 6.35
CA SER A 244 -24.89 15.93 7.71
C SER A 244 -24.69 17.43 7.95
N VAL A 245 -24.58 18.22 6.89
CA VAL A 245 -24.34 19.68 6.96
C VAL A 245 -25.64 20.49 6.85
N CYS A 246 -26.44 20.30 5.79
CA CYS A 246 -27.67 21.09 5.59
C CYS A 246 -28.98 20.34 5.89
N GLY A 247 -28.92 19.06 6.24
CA GLY A 247 -30.10 18.26 6.55
C GLY A 247 -30.96 17.85 5.35
N GLN A 248 -30.63 18.26 4.12
CA GLN A 248 -31.40 17.86 2.93
C GLN A 248 -31.40 16.34 2.74
N ALA A 249 -32.57 15.80 2.38
CA ALA A 249 -32.73 14.41 2.05
C ALA A 249 -31.96 14.05 0.77
N VAL A 250 -31.31 12.91 0.81
CA VAL A 250 -30.54 12.39 -0.32
C VAL A 250 -31.48 11.77 -1.36
N ASN A 251 -31.17 11.89 -2.65
CA ASN A 251 -31.96 11.24 -3.69
C ASN A 251 -31.66 9.74 -3.71
N MET A 252 -32.49 8.94 -3.05
CA MET A 252 -32.31 7.47 -2.94
C MET A 252 -32.47 6.74 -4.27
N GLU A 253 -33.28 7.26 -5.19
CA GLU A 253 -33.49 6.67 -6.51
C GLU A 253 -32.19 6.73 -7.34
N TRP A 254 -31.56 7.90 -7.42
CA TRP A 254 -30.27 8.05 -8.11
C TRP A 254 -29.16 7.25 -7.44
N ARG A 255 -29.16 7.17 -6.10
CA ARG A 255 -28.21 6.32 -5.37
C ARG A 255 -28.36 4.86 -5.75
N GLN A 256 -29.56 4.32 -5.66
CA GLN A 256 -29.84 2.92 -5.98
C GLN A 256 -29.52 2.61 -7.44
N ALA A 257 -29.91 3.48 -8.38
CA ALA A 257 -29.59 3.33 -9.79
C ALA A 257 -28.07 3.32 -10.03
N SER A 258 -27.32 4.25 -9.44
CA SER A 258 -25.86 4.31 -9.59
C SER A 258 -25.16 3.09 -8.98
N LEU A 259 -25.61 2.59 -7.82
CA LEU A 259 -25.08 1.37 -7.21
C LEU A 259 -25.41 0.12 -8.02
N ALA A 260 -26.60 0.04 -8.61
CA ALA A 260 -26.98 -1.07 -9.50
C ALA A 260 -26.10 -1.09 -10.75
N PHE A 261 -25.85 0.07 -11.36
CA PHE A 261 -24.93 0.22 -12.49
C PHE A 261 -23.50 -0.22 -12.14
N LEU A 262 -22.97 0.23 -10.99
CA LEU A 262 -21.64 -0.18 -10.55
C LEU A 262 -21.54 -1.69 -10.30
N LYS A 263 -22.63 -2.30 -9.80
CA LYS A 263 -22.70 -3.75 -9.61
C LYS A 263 -22.71 -4.51 -10.93
N SER A 264 -23.47 -4.05 -11.93
CA SER A 264 -23.48 -4.69 -13.27
C SER A 264 -22.13 -4.52 -13.98
N ARG A 265 -21.48 -3.36 -13.86
CA ARG A 265 -20.14 -3.12 -14.42
C ARG A 265 -19.09 -4.11 -13.90
N LYS A 266 -19.14 -4.48 -12.61
CA LYS A 266 -18.22 -5.50 -12.06
C LYS A 266 -18.39 -6.89 -12.68
N GLN A 267 -19.55 -7.17 -13.27
CA GLN A 267 -19.86 -8.45 -13.92
C GLN A 267 -19.53 -8.45 -15.42
N ASP A 268 -19.42 -7.28 -16.04
CA ASP A 268 -19.12 -7.11 -17.45
C ASP A 268 -17.93 -6.15 -17.64
N LEU A 269 -16.73 -6.73 -17.79
CA LEU A 269 -15.48 -6.00 -17.98
C LEU A 269 -15.37 -5.30 -19.34
N ARG A 270 -16.27 -5.56 -20.30
CA ARG A 270 -16.19 -5.05 -21.69
C ARG A 270 -17.44 -4.28 -22.11
N SER A 271 -17.86 -3.34 -21.27
CA SER A 271 -18.93 -2.39 -21.62
C SER A 271 -18.53 -1.44 -22.76
N SER A 272 -19.47 -1.12 -23.65
CA SER A 272 -19.25 -0.13 -24.72
C SER A 272 -18.96 1.29 -24.17
N LEU A 273 -18.36 2.13 -25.02
CA LEU A 273 -18.17 3.56 -24.73
C LEU A 273 -19.50 4.24 -24.31
N SER A 274 -20.59 3.95 -25.03
CA SER A 274 -21.91 4.51 -24.72
C SER A 274 -22.42 4.10 -23.34
N ALA A 275 -22.20 2.85 -22.92
CA ALA A 275 -22.57 2.38 -21.59
C ALA A 275 -21.78 3.11 -20.49
N GLN A 276 -20.47 3.30 -20.70
CA GLN A 276 -19.61 4.02 -19.75
C GLN A 276 -19.96 5.50 -19.65
N MET A 277 -20.24 6.18 -20.78
CA MET A 277 -20.69 7.57 -20.78
C MET A 277 -22.03 7.75 -20.06
N ASN A 278 -22.99 6.86 -20.31
CA ASN A 278 -24.28 6.87 -19.60
C ASN A 278 -24.09 6.63 -18.10
N GLY A 279 -23.18 5.71 -17.73
CA GLY A 279 -22.76 5.47 -16.36
C GLY A 279 -22.18 6.73 -15.70
N LEU A 280 -21.28 7.43 -16.38
CA LEU A 280 -20.67 8.67 -15.88
C LEU A 280 -21.72 9.76 -15.63
N VAL A 281 -22.70 9.91 -16.51
CA VAL A 281 -23.83 10.84 -16.32
C VAL A 281 -24.65 10.47 -15.10
N LEU A 282 -24.96 9.18 -14.94
CA LEU A 282 -25.70 8.67 -13.78
C LEU A 282 -24.93 8.91 -12.47
N LEU A 283 -23.64 8.60 -12.43
CA LEU A 283 -22.81 8.83 -11.25
C LEU A 283 -22.67 10.32 -10.94
N SER A 284 -22.50 11.19 -11.93
CA SER A 284 -22.35 12.64 -11.69
C SER A 284 -23.59 13.29 -11.04
N ARG A 285 -24.75 12.62 -11.09
CA ARG A 285 -25.99 13.05 -10.39
C ARG A 285 -25.97 12.71 -8.90
N SER A 286 -25.39 11.59 -8.51
CA SER A 286 -25.43 11.09 -7.13
C SER A 286 -24.09 11.22 -6.40
N HIS A 287 -22.97 11.13 -7.10
CA HIS A 287 -21.62 11.10 -6.54
C HIS A 287 -20.94 12.48 -6.56
N HIS A 288 -20.09 12.69 -5.57
CA HIS A 288 -19.12 13.78 -5.51
C HIS A 288 -18.15 13.69 -6.70
N ALA A 289 -17.76 14.83 -7.26
CA ALA A 289 -16.98 14.88 -8.50
C ALA A 289 -15.64 14.12 -8.45
N LYS A 290 -15.05 13.99 -7.25
CA LYS A 290 -13.79 13.26 -6.99
C LYS A 290 -14.01 11.86 -6.40
N ALA A 291 -15.20 11.28 -6.55
CA ALA A 291 -15.48 9.91 -6.16
C ALA A 291 -14.58 8.94 -6.94
N ILE A 292 -14.11 7.86 -6.30
CA ILE A 292 -13.24 6.88 -6.97
C ILE A 292 -13.95 6.24 -8.15
N GLU A 293 -15.26 6.01 -8.02
CA GLU A 293 -16.06 5.33 -9.03
C GLU A 293 -16.23 6.20 -10.28
N ILE A 294 -16.23 7.54 -10.11
CA ILE A 294 -16.16 8.47 -11.23
C ILE A 294 -14.80 8.36 -11.93
N GLY A 295 -13.72 8.30 -11.16
CA GLY A 295 -12.37 8.11 -11.69
C GLY A 295 -12.25 6.83 -12.50
N ASP A 296 -12.69 5.70 -11.93
CA ASP A 296 -12.65 4.39 -12.58
C ASP A 296 -13.41 4.38 -13.93
N ILE A 297 -14.57 5.05 -14.02
CA ILE A 297 -15.32 5.16 -15.28
C ILE A 297 -14.57 6.05 -16.28
N CYS A 298 -13.98 7.15 -15.81
CA CYS A 298 -13.22 8.04 -16.68
C CYS A 298 -11.97 7.35 -17.24
N ASP A 299 -11.27 6.53 -16.44
CA ASP A 299 -10.15 5.70 -16.91
C ASP A 299 -10.59 4.72 -18.01
N ASP A 300 -11.73 4.04 -17.82
CA ASP A 300 -12.31 3.16 -18.85
C ASP A 300 -12.67 3.89 -20.14
N ILE A 301 -13.30 5.07 -20.04
CA ILE A 301 -13.63 5.90 -21.19
C ILE A 301 -12.36 6.33 -21.93
N ALA A 302 -11.35 6.79 -21.20
CA ALA A 302 -10.07 7.19 -21.77
C ALA A 302 -9.41 6.05 -22.53
N ARG A 303 -9.35 4.86 -21.92
CA ARG A 303 -8.82 3.64 -22.55
C ARG A 303 -9.54 3.32 -23.86
N ILE A 304 -10.87 3.30 -23.87
CA ILE A 304 -11.66 2.99 -25.07
C ILE A 304 -11.45 4.06 -26.17
N LEU A 305 -11.34 5.34 -25.80
CA LEU A 305 -11.07 6.42 -26.76
C LEU A 305 -9.67 6.30 -27.38
N VAL A 306 -8.66 5.95 -26.59
CA VAL A 306 -7.30 5.68 -27.08
C VAL A 306 -7.30 4.48 -28.04
N GLU A 307 -7.97 3.38 -27.70
CA GLU A 307 -8.13 2.21 -28.56
C GLU A 307 -8.81 2.54 -29.91
N GLN A 308 -9.68 3.56 -29.92
CA GLN A 308 -10.33 4.08 -31.14
C GLN A 308 -9.50 5.11 -31.92
N GLY A 309 -8.25 5.39 -31.50
CA GLY A 309 -7.38 6.39 -32.12
C GLY A 309 -7.74 7.85 -31.76
N LYS A 310 -8.61 8.06 -30.76
CA LYS A 310 -9.08 9.37 -30.31
C LYS A 310 -8.35 9.87 -29.06
N ALA A 311 -7.02 9.79 -29.07
CA ALA A 311 -6.16 10.11 -27.92
C ALA A 311 -6.43 11.51 -27.33
N ARG A 312 -6.71 12.52 -28.17
CA ARG A 312 -7.00 13.89 -27.71
C ARG A 312 -8.31 13.98 -26.91
N GLU A 313 -9.33 13.19 -27.27
CA GLU A 313 -10.61 13.16 -26.54
C GLU A 313 -10.46 12.45 -25.18
N ALA A 314 -9.44 11.60 -25.00
CA ALA A 314 -9.20 10.86 -23.76
C ALA A 314 -8.61 11.71 -22.63
N VAL A 315 -7.84 12.76 -22.95
CA VAL A 315 -7.14 13.63 -21.99
C VAL A 315 -8.03 14.13 -20.84
N PRO A 316 -9.19 14.77 -21.07
CA PRO A 316 -10.01 15.28 -19.97
C PRO A 316 -10.55 14.18 -19.03
N TYR A 317 -10.71 12.95 -19.54
CA TYR A 317 -11.12 11.82 -18.71
C TYR A 317 -9.96 11.31 -17.84
N LEU A 318 -8.73 11.27 -18.39
CA LEU A 318 -7.53 10.94 -17.62
C LEU A 318 -7.28 11.97 -16.52
N GLU A 319 -7.39 13.27 -16.81
CA GLU A 319 -7.25 14.33 -15.80
C GLU A 319 -8.26 14.16 -14.65
N ARG A 320 -9.51 13.81 -15.00
CA ARG A 320 -10.57 13.56 -14.01
C ARG A 320 -10.32 12.29 -13.20
N SER A 321 -9.76 11.25 -13.82
CA SER A 321 -9.32 10.03 -13.12
C SER A 321 -8.18 10.33 -12.14
N ILE A 322 -7.14 11.02 -12.60
CA ILE A 322 -6.01 11.47 -11.76
C ILE A 322 -6.52 12.28 -10.57
N ALA A 323 -7.44 13.23 -10.80
CA ALA A 323 -7.99 14.05 -9.72
C ALA A 323 -8.71 13.21 -8.65
N ALA A 324 -9.44 12.16 -9.03
CA ALA A 324 -10.09 11.25 -8.09
C ALA A 324 -9.07 10.39 -7.32
N ILE A 325 -8.05 9.88 -8.01
CA ILE A 325 -6.97 9.07 -7.42
C ILE A 325 -6.12 9.89 -6.45
N VAL A 326 -5.71 11.10 -6.83
CA VAL A 326 -4.95 12.03 -5.97
C VAL A 326 -5.78 12.44 -4.77
N TYR A 327 -7.07 12.70 -4.94
CA TYR A 327 -7.95 13.01 -3.83
C TYR A 327 -8.08 11.85 -2.83
N ARG A 328 -8.01 10.61 -3.32
CA ARG A 328 -8.15 9.41 -2.48
C ARG A 328 -6.85 9.00 -1.81
N TYR A 329 -5.76 8.92 -2.56
CA TYR A 329 -4.51 8.31 -2.10
C TYR A 329 -3.41 9.34 -1.83
N GLY A 330 -3.61 10.60 -2.19
CA GLY A 330 -2.60 11.65 -2.14
C GLY A 330 -1.77 11.73 -3.42
N ALA A 331 -1.21 12.92 -3.69
CA ALA A 331 -0.50 13.22 -4.94
C ALA A 331 0.79 12.41 -5.14
N TYR A 332 1.41 11.97 -4.04
CA TYR A 332 2.68 11.23 -4.05
C TYR A 332 2.51 9.70 -3.96
N SER A 333 1.26 9.21 -3.99
CA SER A 333 0.98 7.78 -3.93
C SER A 333 1.44 7.05 -5.19
N GLY A 334 1.72 5.76 -5.06
CA GLY A 334 1.99 4.89 -6.22
C GLY A 334 0.79 4.85 -7.18
N GLU A 335 -0.43 4.94 -6.66
CA GLU A 335 -1.66 5.02 -7.46
C GLU A 335 -1.69 6.29 -8.32
N ALA A 336 -1.44 7.45 -7.72
CA ALA A 336 -1.40 8.72 -8.44
C ALA A 336 -0.32 8.73 -9.52
N ARG A 337 0.87 8.19 -9.21
CA ARG A 337 1.97 8.07 -10.17
C ARG A 337 1.59 7.19 -11.37
N ARG A 338 0.98 6.02 -11.14
CA ARG A 338 0.53 5.13 -12.22
C ARG A 338 -0.52 5.81 -13.09
N GLU A 339 -1.46 6.52 -12.47
CA GLU A 339 -2.50 7.23 -13.21
C GLU A 339 -1.94 8.39 -14.05
N GLN A 340 -0.97 9.13 -13.51
CA GLN A 340 -0.24 10.18 -14.24
C GLN A 340 0.60 9.63 -15.40
N ALA A 341 1.18 8.43 -15.25
CA ALA A 341 1.94 7.79 -16.32
C ALA A 341 1.07 7.51 -17.56
N LYS A 342 -0.20 7.11 -17.37
CA LYS A 342 -1.16 6.94 -18.48
C LYS A 342 -1.37 8.24 -19.26
N LEU A 343 -1.54 9.36 -18.55
CA LEU A 343 -1.65 10.67 -19.20
C LEU A 343 -0.37 11.03 -19.96
N GLN A 344 0.80 10.81 -19.36
CA GLN A 344 2.08 11.07 -20.04
C GLN A 344 2.26 10.25 -21.33
N GLN A 345 1.80 8.99 -21.32
CA GLN A 345 1.80 8.14 -22.52
C GLN A 345 0.89 8.71 -23.62
N VAL A 346 -0.33 9.13 -23.27
CA VAL A 346 -1.26 9.75 -24.22
C VAL A 346 -0.71 11.07 -24.77
N MET A 347 -0.09 11.89 -23.93
CA MET A 347 0.56 13.14 -24.36
C MET A 347 1.71 12.86 -25.35
N THR A 348 2.50 11.82 -25.09
CA THR A 348 3.55 11.35 -26.02
C THR A 348 2.97 10.94 -27.38
N ILE A 349 1.83 10.23 -27.42
CA ILE A 349 1.12 9.87 -28.67
C ILE A 349 0.69 11.14 -29.44
N LEU A 350 0.31 12.20 -28.72
CA LEU A 350 -0.14 13.47 -29.31
C LEU A 350 1.01 14.39 -29.75
N GLY A 351 2.27 14.05 -29.41
CA GLY A 351 3.44 14.86 -29.75
C GLY A 351 3.55 16.16 -28.95
N THR A 352 2.99 16.18 -27.74
CA THR A 352 2.94 17.32 -26.80
C THR A 352 3.42 16.87 -25.44
#